data_AF-A0A813IWJ4-F1
#
_entry.id   AF-A0A813IWJ4-F1
#
_cell.length_a   1.000
_cell.length_b   1.000
_cell.length_c   1.000
_cell.angle_alpha   90.00
_cell.angle_beta   90.00
_cell.angle_gamma   90.00
#
_symmetry.space_group_name_H-M   'P 1'
#
loop_
_entity.id
_entity.type
_entity.pdbx_description
1 polymer ?
#
loop_
_entity_poly.entity_id
_entity_poly.type
_entity_poly.pdbx_seq_one_letter_code
_entity_poly.pdbx_strand_id
1 'polypeptide(L)'
;ALARMTGVNAVIYQPSEASGRPDNLMKTAVEITASDSDDARCVQLSFHPNHHAGQHYNSVRCREDEGEGPAPVASLEELRRRLDDALRPKEKEPEPSEAEASSDSTKPKSKVFF
;
A
#
# COMPACT_ATOMS: atom_id res chain seq x y z
N ALA A 1 0.35 -20.04 -15.80
CA ALA A 1 0.95 -21.39 -15.72
C ALA A 1 1.47 -21.66 -14.32
N LEU A 2 2.44 -20.87 -13.83
CA LEU A 2 3.02 -21.04 -12.49
C LEU A 2 1.98 -21.08 -11.37
N ALA A 3 1.06 -20.10 -11.33
CA ALA A 3 -0.04 -20.05 -10.35
C ALA A 3 -0.79 -21.39 -10.21
N ARG A 4 -1.16 -22.00 -11.35
CA ARG A 4 -1.83 -23.32 -11.39
C ARG A 4 -0.93 -24.47 -10.93
N MET A 5 0.35 -24.43 -11.27
CA MET A 5 1.31 -25.46 -10.84
C MET A 5 1.57 -25.41 -9.33
N THR A 6 1.55 -24.22 -8.73
CA THR A 6 1.84 -24.03 -7.31
C THR A 6 0.59 -23.95 -6.43
N GLY A 7 -0.61 -23.91 -7.02
CA GLY A 7 -1.86 -23.69 -6.29
C GLY A 7 -1.95 -22.33 -5.59
N VAL A 8 -1.26 -21.32 -6.14
CA VAL A 8 -1.15 -19.98 -5.56
C VAL A 8 -1.90 -18.98 -6.43
N ASN A 9 -2.78 -18.21 -5.82
CA ASN A 9 -3.50 -17.11 -6.46
C ASN A 9 -2.56 -15.91 -6.65
N ALA A 10 -2.88 -15.01 -7.57
CA ALA A 10 -2.12 -13.78 -7.76
C ALA A 10 -3.03 -12.59 -8.07
N VAL A 11 -2.69 -11.43 -7.52
CA VAL A 11 -3.23 -10.13 -7.92
C VAL A 11 -2.11 -9.32 -8.54
N ILE A 12 -2.34 -8.80 -9.74
CA ILE A 12 -1.39 -7.95 -10.46
C ILE A 12 -2.01 -6.57 -10.62
N TYR A 13 -1.47 -5.60 -9.88
CA TYR A 13 -1.87 -4.21 -9.98
C TYR A 13 -1.30 -3.57 -11.25
N GLN A 14 -2.08 -2.67 -11.86
CA GLN A 14 -1.70 -1.93 -13.06
C GLN A 14 -1.82 -0.43 -12.82
N PRO A 15 -0.85 0.21 -12.12
CA PRO A 15 -0.94 1.63 -11.76
C PRO A 15 -1.10 2.57 -12.97
N SER A 16 -0.59 2.20 -14.14
CA SER A 16 -0.78 2.97 -15.39
C SER A 16 -2.23 3.04 -15.83
N GLU A 17 -2.99 1.95 -15.65
CA GLU A 17 -4.40 1.86 -16.02
C GLU A 17 -5.31 2.55 -14.99
N ALA A 18 -4.87 2.63 -13.73
CA ALA A 18 -5.59 3.30 -12.65
C ALA A 18 -5.69 4.83 -12.82
N SER A 19 -5.01 5.42 -13.81
CA SER A 19 -5.03 6.86 -14.11
C SER A 19 -4.72 7.75 -12.89
N GLY A 20 -3.82 7.28 -12.01
CA GLY A 20 -3.44 7.96 -10.78
C GLY A 20 -4.51 7.97 -9.67
N ARG A 21 -5.63 7.23 -9.84
CA ARG A 21 -6.69 7.13 -8.82
C ARG A 21 -6.55 5.83 -8.03
N PRO A 22 -6.30 5.91 -6.70
CA PRO A 22 -6.19 4.72 -5.85
C PRO A 22 -7.41 3.79 -5.94
N ASP A 23 -8.63 4.35 -5.99
CA ASP A 23 -9.88 3.58 -6.07
C ASP A 23 -10.08 2.78 -7.36
N ASN A 24 -9.27 3.07 -8.38
CA ASN A 24 -9.29 2.33 -9.64
C ASN A 24 -8.27 1.18 -9.65
N LEU A 25 -7.33 1.15 -8.70
CA LEU A 25 -6.22 0.20 -8.70
C LEU A 25 -6.69 -1.24 -8.70
N MET A 26 -7.74 -1.58 -7.93
CA MET A 26 -8.34 -2.91 -7.94
C MET A 26 -9.25 -3.17 -9.13
N LYS A 27 -9.95 -2.15 -9.62
CA LYS A 27 -10.85 -2.30 -10.78
C LYS A 27 -10.10 -2.67 -12.06
N THR A 28 -8.85 -2.22 -12.15
CA THR A 28 -7.95 -2.50 -13.27
C THR A 28 -6.93 -3.59 -12.93
N ALA A 29 -7.02 -4.23 -11.76
CA ALA A 29 -6.11 -5.31 -11.41
C ALA A 29 -6.46 -6.59 -12.17
N VAL A 30 -5.43 -7.38 -12.47
CA VAL A 30 -5.60 -8.73 -13.03
C VAL A 30 -5.55 -9.72 -11.88
N GLU A 31 -6.65 -10.44 -11.67
CA GLU A 31 -6.73 -11.53 -10.70
C GLU A 31 -6.54 -12.88 -11.41
N ILE A 32 -5.67 -13.71 -10.85
CA ILE A 32 -5.43 -15.08 -11.30
C ILE A 32 -5.82 -16.01 -10.16
N THR A 33 -6.94 -16.72 -10.34
CA THR A 33 -7.41 -17.77 -9.43
C THR A 33 -6.93 -19.12 -9.94
N ALA A 34 -6.09 -19.77 -9.14
CA ALA A 34 -5.48 -21.06 -9.44
C ALA A 34 -5.86 -22.16 -8.44
N SER A 35 -6.50 -21.77 -7.33
CA SER A 35 -7.07 -22.65 -6.33
C SER A 35 -8.44 -22.11 -5.93
N ASP A 36 -9.41 -23.00 -5.80
CA ASP A 36 -10.77 -22.70 -5.34
C ASP A 36 -10.89 -22.72 -3.80
N SER A 37 -9.77 -22.97 -3.10
CA SER A 37 -9.73 -22.84 -1.64
C SER A 37 -9.67 -21.37 -1.26
N ASP A 38 -10.59 -20.94 -0.40
CA ASP A 38 -10.65 -19.57 0.12
C ASP A 38 -9.39 -19.19 0.91
N ASP A 39 -8.70 -20.19 1.48
CA ASP A 39 -7.44 -20.03 2.23
C ASP A 39 -6.19 -20.13 1.33
N ALA A 40 -6.36 -20.29 0.02
CA ALA A 40 -5.24 -20.38 -0.89
C ALA A 40 -4.39 -19.10 -0.85
N ARG A 41 -3.08 -19.28 -0.67
CA ARG A 41 -2.12 -18.18 -0.69
C ARG A 41 -2.29 -17.36 -1.95
N CYS A 42 -2.30 -16.04 -1.78
CA CYS A 42 -2.33 -15.07 -2.84
C CYS A 42 -1.09 -14.18 -2.79
N VAL A 43 -0.39 -14.03 -3.91
CA VAL A 43 0.74 -13.11 -4.04
C VAL A 43 0.32 -11.81 -4.71
N GLN A 44 1.04 -10.73 -4.42
CA GLN A 44 0.77 -9.40 -4.98
C GLN A 44 1.94 -8.92 -5.82
N LEU A 45 1.65 -8.47 -7.03
CA LEU A 45 2.61 -7.90 -7.96
C LEU A 45 2.11 -6.55 -8.47
N SER A 46 3.02 -5.66 -8.82
CA SER A 46 2.73 -4.43 -9.56
C SER A 46 3.43 -4.47 -10.91
N PHE A 47 2.68 -4.28 -11.99
CA PHE A 47 3.21 -4.23 -13.35
C PHE A 47 3.44 -2.78 -13.78
N HIS A 48 4.65 -2.50 -14.26
CA HIS A 48 5.05 -1.18 -14.73
C HIS A 48 5.46 -1.25 -16.20
N PRO A 49 4.60 -0.82 -17.14
CA PRO A 49 4.90 -0.94 -18.58
C PRO A 49 5.93 0.09 -19.07
N ASN A 50 6.01 1.27 -18.44
CA ASN A 50 6.71 2.45 -18.96
C ASN A 50 7.90 2.91 -18.08
N HIS A 51 8.47 2.03 -17.27
CA HIS A 51 9.59 2.41 -16.40
C HIS A 51 10.90 2.55 -17.19
N HIS A 52 11.85 3.33 -16.68
CA HIS A 52 13.11 3.67 -17.36
C HIS A 52 13.97 2.46 -17.76
N ALA A 53 13.79 1.32 -17.07
CA ALA A 53 14.47 0.06 -17.34
C ALA A 53 13.64 -0.93 -18.20
N GLY A 54 12.53 -0.48 -18.78
CA GLY A 54 11.58 -1.31 -19.53
C GLY A 54 10.46 -1.88 -18.66
N GLN A 55 9.71 -2.82 -19.26
CA GLN A 55 8.58 -3.48 -18.62
C GLN A 55 9.08 -4.39 -17.49
N HIS A 56 8.54 -4.23 -16.30
CA HIS A 56 8.93 -5.06 -15.16
C HIS A 56 7.80 -5.24 -14.15
N TYR A 57 8.00 -6.22 -13.27
CA TYR A 57 7.12 -6.52 -12.15
C TYR A 57 7.86 -6.29 -10.84
N ASN A 58 7.17 -5.69 -9.87
CA ASN A 58 7.65 -5.58 -8.49
C ASN A 58 6.75 -6.41 -7.57
N SER A 59 7.34 -7.10 -6.60
CA SER A 59 6.58 -7.69 -5.50
C SER A 59 6.01 -6.60 -4.61
N VAL A 60 4.75 -6.73 -4.22
CA VAL A 60 4.10 -5.82 -3.27
C VAL A 60 4.03 -6.49 -1.91
N ARG A 61 4.50 -5.80 -0.88
CA ARG A 61 4.38 -6.19 0.53
C ARG A 61 3.33 -5.32 1.21
N CYS A 62 2.71 -5.85 2.27
CA CYS A 62 1.75 -5.08 3.06
C CYS A 62 2.50 -4.06 3.92
N ARG A 63 1.84 -2.99 4.34
CA ARG A 63 2.47 -1.89 5.07
C ARG A 63 3.06 -2.33 6.41
N GLU A 64 2.45 -3.33 7.03
CA GLU A 64 2.84 -3.90 8.32
C GLU A 64 3.98 -4.92 8.19
N ASP A 65 4.46 -5.18 6.98
CA ASP A 65 5.58 -6.07 6.72
C ASP A 65 6.89 -5.27 6.79
N GLU A 66 7.65 -5.47 7.88
CA GLU A 66 8.95 -4.84 8.14
C GLU A 66 10.07 -5.28 7.17
N GLY A 67 9.78 -6.16 6.21
CA GLY A 67 10.76 -6.61 5.22
C GLY A 67 11.60 -7.79 5.67
N GLU A 68 11.57 -8.14 6.96
CA GLU A 68 12.35 -9.24 7.52
C GLU A 68 11.72 -10.60 7.20
N GLY A 69 12.49 -11.45 6.50
CA GLY A 69 12.07 -12.81 6.20
C GLY A 69 11.02 -12.94 5.09
N PRO A 70 10.35 -14.10 5.01
CA PRO A 70 9.33 -14.37 4.00
C PRO A 70 8.14 -13.41 4.14
N ALA A 71 7.65 -12.90 3.01
CA ALA A 71 6.44 -12.07 3.01
C ALA A 71 5.25 -12.83 3.65
N PRO A 72 4.45 -12.17 4.50
CA PRO A 72 3.27 -12.77 5.12
C PRO A 72 2.35 -13.41 4.08
N VAL A 73 1.83 -14.59 4.43
CA VAL A 73 0.82 -15.27 3.62
C VAL A 73 -0.51 -14.55 3.82
N ALA A 74 -1.21 -14.26 2.73
CA ALA A 74 -2.56 -13.71 2.74
C ALA A 74 -3.39 -14.42 1.67
N SER A 75 -4.70 -14.58 1.91
CA SER A 75 -5.65 -15.05 0.89
C SER A 75 -6.09 -13.92 -0.03
N LEU A 76 -6.74 -14.24 -1.15
CA LEU A 76 -7.27 -13.22 -2.06
C LEU A 76 -8.31 -12.32 -1.35
N GLU A 77 -9.17 -12.91 -0.52
CA GLU A 77 -10.17 -12.18 0.24
C GLU A 77 -9.54 -11.23 1.26
N GLU A 78 -8.51 -11.70 1.97
CA GLU A 78 -7.77 -10.85 2.91
C GLU A 78 -7.10 -9.67 2.21
N LEU A 79 -6.51 -9.88 1.04
CA LEU A 79 -5.89 -8.80 0.28
C LEU A 79 -6.90 -7.77 -0.21
N ARG A 80 -8.08 -8.20 -0.68
CA ARG A 80 -9.17 -7.27 -1.04
C ARG A 80 -9.59 -6.42 0.15
N ARG A 81 -9.81 -7.06 1.31
CA ARG A 81 -10.15 -6.35 2.56
C ARG A 81 -9.08 -5.34 2.94
N ARG A 82 -7.80 -5.73 2.95
CA ARG A 82 -6.68 -4.82 3.28
C ARG A 82 -6.60 -3.62 2.34
N LEU A 83 -6.90 -3.82 1.07
CA LEU A 83 -6.90 -2.74 0.10
C LEU A 83 -8.10 -1.81 0.29
N ASP A 84 -9.30 -2.36 0.52
CA ASP A 84 -10.47 -1.55 0.89
C ASP A 84 -10.20 -0.74 2.16
N ASP A 85 -9.56 -1.33 3.17
CA ASP A 85 -9.14 -0.66 4.41
C ASP A 85 -8.14 0.48 4.13
N ALA A 86 -7.19 0.27 3.23
CA ALA A 86 -6.19 1.27 2.86
C ALA A 86 -6.77 2.43 2.04
N LEU A 87 -7.83 2.18 1.26
CA LEU A 87 -8.53 3.19 0.47
C LEU A 87 -9.59 3.95 1.28
N ARG A 88 -10.02 3.43 2.42
CA ARG A 88 -10.97 4.14 3.29
C ARG A 88 -10.38 5.48 3.73
N PRO A 89 -11.10 6.61 3.54
CA PRO A 89 -10.67 7.90 4.04
C PRO A 89 -10.44 7.80 5.55
N LYS A 90 -9.24 8.12 6.03
CA LYS A 90 -9.03 8.29 7.46
C LYS A 90 -9.88 9.49 7.91
N GLU A 91 -10.81 9.26 8.83
CA GLU A 91 -11.44 10.36 9.55
C GLU A 91 -10.32 11.26 10.09
N LYS A 92 -10.41 12.57 9.81
CA LYS A 92 -9.48 13.53 10.39
C LYS A 92 -9.56 13.37 11.90
N GLU A 93 -8.45 12.97 12.52
CA GLU A 93 -8.30 13.16 13.95
C GLU A 93 -8.59 14.65 14.23
N PRO A 94 -9.43 14.96 15.23
CA PRO A 94 -9.71 16.36 15.56
C PRO A 94 -8.37 17.03 15.88
N GLU A 95 -8.04 18.08 15.12
CA GLU A 95 -6.85 18.87 15.41
C GLU A 95 -6.92 19.35 16.86
N PRO A 96 -5.83 19.25 17.64
CA PRO A 96 -5.82 19.77 18.99
C PRO A 96 -6.12 21.26 18.90
N SER A 97 -7.26 21.68 19.47
CA SER A 97 -7.65 23.08 19.51
C SER A 97 -6.59 23.86 20.28
N GLU A 98 -5.91 24.78 19.59
CA GLU A 98 -5.05 25.78 20.23
C GLU A 98 -5.91 26.69 21.12
N ALA A 99 -6.02 26.32 22.39
CA ALA A 99 -6.35 27.18 23.51
C ALA A 99 -5.22 26.91 24.54
N GLU A 100 -4.39 27.85 24.99
CA GLU A 100 -4.57 29.28 25.13
C GLU A 100 -3.22 30.00 24.94
N ALA A 101 -3.28 31.18 24.33
CA ALA A 101 -2.25 32.19 24.45
C ALA A 101 -2.19 32.69 25.90
N SER A 102 -1.12 32.35 26.63
CA SER A 102 -0.74 33.07 27.85
C SER A 102 0.63 33.70 27.65
N SER A 103 0.62 35.01 27.57
CA SER A 103 1.76 35.93 27.53
C SER A 103 2.70 35.71 28.72
N ASP A 104 3.99 35.52 28.46
CA ASP A 104 5.01 36.10 29.33
C ASP A 104 6.19 36.63 28.51
N SER A 105 6.55 37.85 28.85
CA SER A 105 7.47 38.71 28.12
C SER A 105 8.84 38.68 28.77
N THR A 106 9.88 38.22 28.07
CA THR A 106 11.24 38.75 28.27
C THR A 106 12.15 38.47 27.06
N LYS A 107 12.54 39.54 26.35
CA LYS A 107 13.66 39.61 25.39
C LYS A 107 14.98 39.89 26.14
N PRO A 108 16.16 39.96 25.48
CA PRO A 108 16.72 39.23 24.32
C PRO A 108 18.18 38.75 24.58
N LYS A 109 18.84 38.19 23.54
CA LYS A 109 20.30 37.99 23.26
C LYS A 109 20.54 36.52 22.87
N SER A 110 21.37 36.11 21.92
CA SER A 110 22.37 36.76 21.07
C SER A 110 22.81 35.76 19.97
N LYS A 111 23.39 36.32 18.90
CA LYS A 111 24.13 35.73 17.77
C LYS A 111 24.81 34.34 17.95
N VAL A 112 24.64 33.53 16.88
CA VAL A 112 25.64 32.74 16.09
C VAL A 112 26.39 31.59 16.80
N PHE A 113 26.55 30.43 16.13
CA PHE A 113 27.87 29.88 15.72
C PHE A 113 27.77 28.59 14.85
N PHE A 114 28.57 28.64 13.77
CA PHE A 114 29.06 27.67 12.76
C PHE A 114 28.08 26.85 11.91
#